data_AF-A0A2D6LV82-F1
#
_entry.id   AF-A0A2D6LV82-F1
#
_cell.length_a   1.000
_cell.length_b   1.000
_cell.length_c   1.000
_cell.angle_alpha   90.00
_cell.angle_beta   90.00
_cell.angle_gamma   90.00
#
_symmetry.space_group_name_H-M   'P 1'
#
loop_
_entity.id
_entity.type
_entity.pdbx_description
1 polymer ?
#
loop_
_entity_poly.entity_id
_entity_poly.type
_entity_poly.pdbx_seq_one_letter_code
_entity_poly.pdbx_strand_id
1 'polypeptide(L)'
;MFNMEYKKAILRPFQDWNKFLLGVLLSIFPILNIFVKGYGLECAKSTMNKKNKLPEWTLDNFVKGLMNMVISIIYMLPIAVVLLIFGGMTGMQAIIFQDFTDFMVGNMLVGIILGVLLALVILYILPMVMMSYVEKWKFKDAFDIKKIIRKSFNLKYLEVFLIFVGYIILISFVTLIFVMIPYVGNFISMGLVGFILTVTGNTLFGEVYKKVK
;
A
#
# COMPACT_ATOMS: atom_id res chain seq x y z
N MET A 1 2.35 -10.27 -26.51
CA MET A 1 3.69 -9.62 -26.42
C MET A 1 3.66 -8.58 -25.31
N PHE A 2 4.10 -8.97 -24.11
CA PHE A 2 4.08 -8.14 -22.90
C PHE A 2 5.45 -7.48 -22.68
N ASN A 3 5.69 -6.35 -23.35
CA ASN A 3 6.80 -5.46 -22.94
C ASN A 3 6.28 -4.50 -21.87
N MET A 4 5.98 -5.03 -20.69
CA MET A 4 6.35 -4.29 -19.48
C MET A 4 7.83 -4.55 -19.33
N GLU A 5 8.66 -3.53 -19.34
CA GLU A 5 9.98 -3.71 -18.76
C GLU A 5 9.80 -3.69 -17.25
N TYR A 6 9.26 -4.77 -16.68
CA TYR A 6 9.21 -4.99 -15.23
C TYR A 6 10.57 -4.71 -14.60
N LYS A 7 11.63 -5.07 -15.34
CA LYS A 7 13.01 -4.67 -15.12
C LYS A 7 13.19 -3.18 -14.88
N LYS A 8 12.64 -2.29 -15.73
CA LYS A 8 12.69 -0.84 -15.54
C LYS A 8 12.01 -0.41 -14.25
N ALA A 9 10.86 -0.98 -13.90
CA ALA A 9 10.16 -0.65 -12.65
C ALA A 9 10.96 -1.10 -11.42
N ILE A 10 11.49 -2.33 -11.44
CA ILE A 10 12.31 -2.91 -10.36
C ILE A 10 13.65 -2.19 -10.18
N LEU A 11 14.27 -1.74 -11.27
CA LEU A 11 15.53 -1.01 -11.24
C LEU A 11 15.34 0.48 -10.96
N ARG A 12 14.11 1.00 -11.01
CA ARG A 12 13.82 2.41 -10.82
C ARG A 12 14.32 2.99 -9.49
N PRO A 13 14.15 2.33 -8.33
CA PRO A 13 14.63 2.84 -7.05
C PRO A 13 16.15 3.13 -7.05
N PHE A 14 16.91 2.43 -7.89
CA PHE A 14 18.38 2.48 -7.92
C PHE A 14 18.93 3.41 -9.01
N GLN A 15 18.09 4.18 -9.70
CA GLN A 15 18.54 5.11 -10.75
C GLN A 15 19.39 6.27 -10.21
N ASP A 16 19.21 6.64 -8.94
CA ASP A 16 19.90 7.75 -8.30
C ASP A 16 20.18 7.40 -6.83
N TRP A 17 21.46 7.30 -6.48
CA TRP A 17 21.89 6.90 -5.14
C TRP A 17 21.54 7.91 -4.05
N ASN A 18 21.54 9.21 -4.35
CA ASN A 18 21.19 10.24 -3.38
C ASN A 18 19.70 10.14 -3.03
N LYS A 19 18.86 9.96 -4.05
CA LYS A 19 17.41 9.79 -3.86
C LYS A 19 17.09 8.47 -3.17
N PHE A 20 17.83 7.41 -3.49
CA PHE A 20 17.70 6.11 -2.85
C PHE A 20 18.02 6.18 -1.35
N LEU A 21 19.20 6.69 -0.98
CA LEU A 21 19.63 6.76 0.42
C LEU A 21 18.70 7.65 1.24
N LEU A 22 18.30 8.81 0.71
CA LEU A 22 17.33 9.68 1.39
C LEU A 22 15.98 8.98 1.58
N GLY A 23 15.48 8.30 0.55
CA GLY A 23 14.23 7.55 0.63
C GLY A 23 14.25 6.41 1.64
N VAL A 24 15.38 5.70 1.74
CA VAL A 24 15.62 4.67 2.75
C VAL A 24 15.61 5.29 4.14
N LEU A 25 16.37 6.37 4.37
CA LEU A 25 16.42 7.06 5.67
C LEU A 25 15.04 7.58 6.12
N LEU A 26 14.28 8.19 5.22
CA LEU A 26 12.92 8.66 5.52
C LEU A 26 11.96 7.51 5.81
N SER A 27 12.14 6.34 5.19
CA SER A 27 11.30 5.16 5.41
C SER A 27 11.47 4.54 6.80
N ILE A 28 12.61 4.78 7.47
CA ILE A 28 12.91 4.28 8.82
C ILE A 28 12.01 4.93 9.89
N PHE A 29 11.59 6.18 9.69
CA PHE A 29 10.79 6.87 10.68
C PHE A 29 9.31 6.87 10.25
N PRO A 30 8.36 6.36 11.07
CA PRO A 30 6.96 6.25 10.68
C PRO A 30 6.35 7.56 10.16
N ILE A 31 6.68 8.69 10.81
CA ILE A 31 6.19 10.01 10.42
C ILE A 31 6.83 10.47 9.10
N LEU A 32 8.13 10.24 8.92
CA LEU A 32 8.84 10.64 7.69
C LEU A 32 8.52 9.73 6.49
N ASN A 33 8.04 8.50 6.74
CA ASN A 33 7.58 7.57 5.71
C ASN A 33 6.42 8.19 4.88
N ILE A 34 5.68 9.15 5.44
CA ILE A 34 4.68 9.93 4.70
C ILE A 34 5.30 10.60 3.45
N PHE A 35 6.50 11.18 3.55
CA PHE A 35 7.21 11.73 2.39
C PHE A 35 7.45 10.65 1.32
N VAL A 36 7.86 9.46 1.74
CA VAL A 36 8.15 8.34 0.83
C VAL A 36 6.89 7.89 0.09
N LYS A 37 5.75 7.82 0.79
CA LYS A 37 4.46 7.50 0.16
C LYS A 37 4.09 8.52 -0.91
N GLY A 38 4.19 9.82 -0.63
CA GLY A 38 3.90 10.84 -1.65
C GLY A 38 4.92 10.90 -2.78
N TYR A 39 6.19 10.59 -2.50
CA TYR A 39 7.22 10.40 -3.53
C TYR A 39 6.90 9.21 -4.44
N GLY A 40 6.39 8.12 -3.87
CA GLY A 40 5.83 6.99 -4.62
C GLY A 40 4.70 7.43 -5.56
N LEU A 41 3.75 8.22 -5.07
CA LEU A 41 2.66 8.74 -5.91
C LEU A 41 3.16 9.63 -7.07
N GLU A 42 4.23 10.40 -6.87
CA GLU A 42 4.90 11.12 -7.96
C GLU A 42 5.61 10.19 -8.95
N CYS A 43 6.21 9.09 -8.48
CA CYS A 43 6.70 8.02 -9.35
C CYS A 43 5.57 7.45 -10.21
N ALA A 44 4.38 7.21 -9.64
CA ALA A 44 3.21 6.79 -10.42
C ALA A 44 2.83 7.84 -11.47
N LYS A 45 2.71 9.11 -11.08
CA LYS A 45 2.34 10.23 -11.98
C LYS A 45 3.27 10.35 -13.16
N SER A 46 4.57 10.36 -12.89
CA SER A 46 5.61 10.46 -13.91
C SER A 46 5.58 9.26 -14.86
N THR A 47 5.31 8.04 -14.36
CA THR A 47 5.10 6.85 -15.19
C THR A 47 3.88 6.97 -16.09
N MET A 48 2.75 7.41 -15.55
CA MET A 48 1.52 7.63 -16.33
C MET A 48 1.74 8.63 -17.47
N ASN A 49 2.65 9.58 -17.27
CA ASN A 49 3.06 10.59 -18.24
C ASN A 49 4.22 10.14 -19.14
N LYS A 50 4.64 8.87 -19.06
CA LYS A 50 5.78 8.28 -19.81
C LYS A 50 7.13 8.97 -19.53
N LYS A 51 7.27 9.62 -18.38
CA LYS A 51 8.50 10.25 -17.90
C LYS A 51 9.10 9.41 -16.77
N ASN A 52 9.75 8.29 -17.11
CA ASN A 52 10.28 7.31 -16.14
C ASN A 52 11.58 7.72 -15.43
N LYS A 53 11.78 9.03 -15.19
CA LYS A 53 12.86 9.52 -14.32
C LYS A 53 12.36 9.59 -12.87
N LEU A 54 13.25 9.44 -11.91
CA LEU A 54 12.94 9.66 -10.51
C LEU A 54 12.59 11.14 -10.27
N PRO A 55 11.46 11.47 -9.63
CA PRO A 55 11.11 12.85 -9.30
C PRO A 55 12.10 13.46 -8.31
N GLU A 56 12.06 14.78 -8.14
CA GLU A 56 12.79 15.46 -7.08
C GLU A 56 12.05 15.38 -5.75
N TRP A 57 12.80 15.36 -4.65
CA TRP A 57 12.23 15.47 -3.31
C TRP A 57 11.78 16.90 -3.05
N THR A 58 10.54 17.05 -2.63
CA THR A 58 9.90 18.34 -2.37
C THR A 58 8.98 18.22 -1.16
N LEU A 59 8.64 19.35 -0.53
CA LEU A 59 7.68 19.38 0.57
C LEU A 59 6.30 18.87 0.15
N ASP A 60 5.95 19.00 -1.12
CA ASP A 60 4.69 18.51 -1.69
C ASP A 60 4.58 16.97 -1.63
N ASN A 61 5.72 16.25 -1.54
CA ASN A 61 5.69 14.81 -1.26
C ASN A 61 5.08 14.50 0.11
N PHE A 62 5.26 15.36 1.12
CA PHE A 62 4.59 15.19 2.41
C PHE A 62 3.08 15.33 2.27
N VAL A 63 2.61 16.39 1.60
CA VAL A 63 1.18 16.65 1.41
C VAL A 63 0.53 15.49 0.63
N LYS A 64 1.16 15.03 -0.44
CA LYS A 64 0.69 13.88 -1.23
C LYS A 64 0.68 12.58 -0.42
N GLY A 65 1.67 12.37 0.43
CA GLY A 65 1.71 11.25 1.36
C GLY A 65 0.63 11.31 2.43
N LEU A 66 0.35 12.51 2.95
CA LEU A 66 -0.72 12.72 3.91
C LEU A 66 -2.07 12.41 3.26
N MET A 67 -2.29 12.84 2.01
CA MET A 67 -3.48 12.48 1.25
C MET A 67 -3.58 10.97 1.02
N ASN A 68 -2.47 10.28 0.71
CA ASN A 68 -2.42 8.82 0.64
C ASN A 68 -2.87 8.17 1.96
N MET A 69 -2.40 8.68 3.09
CA MET A 69 -2.79 8.19 4.42
C MET A 69 -4.27 8.42 4.71
N VAL A 70 -4.79 9.63 4.46
CA VAL A 70 -6.20 9.97 4.65
C VAL A 70 -7.11 9.08 3.80
N ILE A 71 -6.80 8.91 2.51
CA ILE A 71 -7.55 8.00 1.62
C ILE A 71 -7.52 6.58 2.19
N SER A 72 -6.34 6.09 2.58
CA SER A 72 -6.19 4.73 3.13
C SER A 72 -7.04 4.54 4.39
N ILE A 73 -7.02 5.51 5.32
CA ILE A 73 -7.83 5.46 6.55
C ILE A 73 -9.32 5.37 6.22
N ILE A 74 -9.81 6.19 5.29
CA ILE A 74 -11.23 6.17 4.88
C ILE A 74 -11.62 4.81 4.33
N TYR A 75 -10.77 4.20 3.50
CA TYR A 75 -11.01 2.86 2.96
C TYR A 75 -10.93 1.76 4.03
N MET A 76 -10.24 1.98 5.16
CA MET A 76 -10.18 1.02 6.28
C MET A 76 -11.36 1.13 7.25
N LEU A 77 -12.17 2.20 7.19
CA LEU A 77 -13.32 2.39 8.08
C LEU A 77 -14.32 1.22 8.08
N PRO A 78 -14.69 0.60 6.95
CA PRO A 78 -15.59 -0.56 6.95
C PRO A 78 -15.08 -1.73 7.79
N ILE A 79 -13.76 -1.99 7.78
CA ILE A 79 -13.15 -3.03 8.61
C ILE A 79 -13.26 -2.66 10.08
N ALA A 80 -12.95 -1.40 10.43
CA ALA A 80 -13.08 -0.93 11.80
C ALA A 80 -14.52 -1.04 12.32
N VAL A 81 -15.51 -0.68 11.50
CA VAL A 81 -16.93 -0.82 11.85
C VAL A 81 -17.30 -2.27 12.12
N VAL A 82 -16.90 -3.21 11.27
CA VAL A 82 -17.14 -4.64 11.49
C VAL A 82 -16.50 -5.11 12.80
N LEU A 83 -15.21 -4.81 13.01
CA LEU A 83 -14.51 -5.24 14.22
C LEU A 83 -15.08 -4.60 15.49
N LEU A 84 -15.56 -3.36 15.43
CA LEU A 84 -16.22 -2.68 16.55
C LEU A 84 -17.59 -3.28 16.86
N ILE A 85 -18.38 -3.65 15.84
CA ILE A 85 -19.68 -4.29 16.05
C ILE A 85 -19.46 -5.65 16.74
N PHE A 86 -18.68 -6.54 16.14
CA PHE A 86 -18.52 -7.89 16.67
C PHE A 86 -17.68 -7.92 17.95
N GLY A 87 -16.54 -7.23 17.95
CA GLY A 87 -15.64 -7.16 19.12
C GLY A 87 -16.20 -6.32 20.26
N GLY A 88 -16.89 -5.22 19.96
CA GLY A 88 -17.55 -4.38 20.97
C GLY A 88 -18.73 -5.08 21.63
N MET A 89 -19.55 -5.81 20.85
CA MET A 89 -20.61 -6.65 21.41
C MET A 89 -20.04 -7.75 22.31
N THR A 90 -18.99 -8.45 21.87
CA THR A 90 -18.29 -9.46 22.68
C THR A 90 -17.72 -8.84 23.97
N GLY A 91 -17.07 -7.68 23.89
CA GLY A 91 -16.52 -6.99 25.05
C GLY A 91 -17.62 -6.56 26.05
N MET A 92 -18.75 -6.06 25.55
CA MET A 92 -19.88 -5.69 26.40
C MET A 92 -20.51 -6.90 27.11
N GLN A 93 -20.67 -8.02 26.40
CA GLN A 93 -21.17 -9.26 26.99
C GLN A 93 -20.22 -9.78 28.06
N ALA A 94 -18.90 -9.70 27.85
CA ALA A 94 -17.91 -10.14 28.84
C ALA A 94 -18.00 -9.36 30.15
N ILE A 95 -18.27 -8.06 30.05
CA ILE A 95 -18.47 -7.20 31.23
C ILE A 95 -19.77 -7.57 31.97
N ILE A 96 -20.86 -7.81 31.23
CA ILE A 96 -22.18 -8.11 31.82
C ILE A 96 -22.19 -9.48 32.50
N PHE A 97 -21.63 -10.50 31.85
CA PHE A 97 -21.67 -11.87 32.35
C PHE A 97 -20.45 -12.26 33.20
N GLN A 98 -19.44 -11.38 33.30
CA GLN A 98 -18.15 -11.62 33.97
C GLN A 98 -17.46 -12.92 33.56
N ASP A 99 -17.73 -13.38 32.35
CA ASP A 99 -17.21 -14.63 31.81
C ASP A 99 -17.10 -14.55 30.28
N PHE A 100 -16.28 -15.42 29.70
CA PHE A 100 -16.16 -15.60 28.26
C PHE A 100 -16.82 -16.91 27.83
N THR A 101 -17.98 -16.79 27.19
CA THR A 101 -18.73 -17.96 26.71
C THR A 101 -18.30 -18.38 25.30
N ASP A 102 -18.57 -19.63 24.94
CA ASP A 102 -18.34 -20.14 23.57
C ASP A 102 -19.08 -19.31 22.51
N PHE A 103 -20.28 -18.81 22.84
CA PHE A 103 -21.03 -17.92 21.96
C PHE A 103 -20.25 -16.63 21.65
N MET A 104 -19.60 -16.05 22.64
CA MET A 104 -18.81 -14.81 22.49
C MET A 104 -17.56 -15.01 21.65
N VAL A 105 -16.91 -16.17 21.81
CA VAL A 105 -15.78 -16.58 20.95
C VAL A 105 -16.27 -16.75 19.51
N GLY A 106 -17.40 -17.44 19.31
CA GLY A 106 -18.02 -17.60 18.00
C GLY A 106 -18.33 -16.25 17.32
N ASN A 107 -18.92 -15.31 18.06
CA ASN A 107 -19.22 -13.96 17.57
C ASN A 107 -17.96 -13.18 17.17
N MET A 108 -16.90 -13.26 17.97
CA MET A 108 -15.62 -12.61 17.68
C MET A 108 -14.97 -13.20 16.41
N LEU A 109 -15.00 -14.53 16.27
CA LEU A 109 -14.45 -15.21 15.08
C LEU A 109 -15.18 -14.79 13.81
N VAL A 110 -16.51 -14.67 13.83
CA VAL A 110 -17.28 -14.16 12.69
C VAL A 110 -16.83 -12.75 12.31
N GLY A 111 -16.68 -11.86 13.31
CA GLY A 111 -16.18 -10.50 13.09
C GLY A 111 -14.79 -10.46 12.47
N ILE A 112 -13.87 -11.30 12.95
CA ILE A 112 -12.50 -11.41 12.41
C ILE A 112 -12.54 -11.91 10.97
N ILE A 113 -13.31 -12.95 10.67
CA ILE A 113 -13.42 -13.50 9.31
C ILE A 113 -13.94 -12.43 8.34
N LEU A 114 -15.02 -11.73 8.70
CA LEU A 114 -15.57 -10.65 7.88
C LEU A 114 -14.58 -9.50 7.72
N GLY A 115 -13.88 -9.12 8.79
CA GLY A 115 -12.84 -8.09 8.76
C GLY A 115 -11.68 -8.45 7.84
N VAL A 116 -11.21 -9.70 7.88
CA VAL A 116 -10.15 -10.22 7.00
C VAL A 116 -10.61 -10.23 5.54
N LEU A 117 -11.83 -10.69 5.25
CA LEU A 117 -12.38 -10.68 3.89
C LEU A 117 -12.44 -9.25 3.32
N LEU A 118 -12.90 -8.29 4.12
CA LEU A 118 -12.90 -6.87 3.73
C LEU A 118 -11.48 -6.33 3.53
N ALA A 119 -10.54 -6.68 4.42
CA ALA A 119 -9.14 -6.28 4.31
C ALA A 119 -8.50 -6.79 3.02
N LEU A 120 -8.77 -8.03 2.60
CA LEU A 120 -8.27 -8.59 1.35
C LEU A 120 -8.84 -7.85 0.14
N VAL A 121 -10.14 -7.54 0.14
CA VAL A 121 -10.77 -6.75 -0.93
C VAL A 121 -10.15 -5.36 -1.01
N ILE A 122 -10.00 -4.67 0.14
CA ILE A 122 -9.41 -3.33 0.21
C ILE A 122 -7.96 -3.36 -0.26
N LEU A 123 -7.15 -4.31 0.24
CA LEU A 123 -5.75 -4.49 -0.17
C LEU A 123 -5.63 -4.65 -1.69
N TYR A 124 -6.53 -5.42 -2.31
CA TYR A 124 -6.54 -5.63 -3.75
C TYR A 124 -6.90 -4.38 -4.54
N ILE A 125 -7.86 -3.56 -4.09
CA ILE A 125 -8.31 -2.38 -4.84
C ILE A 125 -7.50 -1.12 -4.54
N LEU A 126 -6.82 -1.06 -3.38
CA LEU A 126 -6.15 0.16 -2.89
C LEU A 126 -5.11 0.73 -3.86
N PRO A 127 -4.29 -0.05 -4.58
CA PRO A 127 -3.41 0.52 -5.60
C PRO A 127 -4.18 1.29 -6.68
N MET A 128 -5.31 0.77 -7.15
CA MET A 128 -6.17 1.44 -8.14
C MET A 128 -6.87 2.68 -7.60
N VAL A 129 -7.24 2.67 -6.31
CA VAL A 129 -7.73 3.85 -5.59
C VAL A 129 -6.68 4.97 -5.68
N MET A 130 -5.43 4.67 -5.33
CA MET A 130 -4.34 5.66 -5.36
C MET A 130 -4.02 6.12 -6.78
N MET A 131 -4.04 5.23 -7.77
CA MET A 131 -3.81 5.63 -9.15
C MET A 131 -4.92 6.53 -9.69
N SER A 132 -6.16 6.32 -9.26
CA SER A 132 -7.29 7.19 -9.63
C SER A 132 -7.13 8.59 -9.04
N TYR A 133 -6.68 8.70 -7.79
CA TYR A 133 -6.29 9.97 -7.18
C TYR A 133 -5.15 10.66 -7.94
N VAL A 134 -4.06 9.94 -8.20
CA VAL A 134 -2.83 10.47 -8.83
C VAL A 134 -3.07 10.96 -10.25
N GLU A 135 -3.95 10.31 -11.02
CA GLU A 135 -4.22 10.67 -12.42
C GLU A 135 -4.50 12.16 -12.58
N LYS A 136 -5.23 12.77 -11.65
CA LYS A 136 -5.59 14.20 -11.68
C LYS A 136 -5.24 14.97 -10.41
N TRP A 137 -4.63 14.31 -9.41
CA TRP A 137 -4.42 14.85 -8.06
C TRP A 137 -5.72 15.36 -7.41
N LYS A 138 -6.85 14.69 -7.71
CA LYS A 138 -8.18 15.05 -7.19
C LYS A 138 -8.63 14.03 -6.18
N PHE A 139 -8.79 14.45 -4.93
CA PHE A 139 -9.21 13.57 -3.82
C PHE A 139 -10.50 12.80 -4.12
N LYS A 140 -11.50 13.47 -4.72
CA LYS A 140 -12.78 12.86 -5.12
C LYS A 140 -12.61 11.66 -6.06
N ASP A 141 -11.59 11.67 -6.92
CA ASP A 141 -11.36 10.59 -7.90
C ASP A 141 -10.92 9.29 -7.21
N ALA A 142 -10.41 9.36 -5.96
CA ALA A 142 -10.14 8.19 -5.14
C ALA A 142 -11.40 7.42 -4.74
N PHE A 143 -12.60 8.01 -4.88
CA PHE A 143 -13.88 7.43 -4.45
C PHE A 143 -14.82 7.13 -5.62
N ASP A 144 -14.31 7.16 -6.86
CA ASP A 144 -15.06 6.68 -8.03
C ASP A 144 -15.05 5.14 -8.04
N ILE A 145 -15.86 4.55 -7.15
CA ILE A 145 -15.90 3.10 -6.91
C ILE A 145 -16.19 2.33 -8.20
N LYS A 146 -17.07 2.86 -9.07
CA LYS A 146 -17.41 2.22 -10.34
C LYS A 146 -16.18 2.13 -11.25
N LYS A 147 -15.41 3.20 -11.38
CA LYS A 147 -14.16 3.22 -12.16
C LYS A 147 -13.10 2.30 -11.53
N ILE A 148 -12.96 2.34 -10.21
CA ILE A 148 -11.95 1.57 -9.47
C ILE A 148 -12.23 0.07 -9.64
N ILE A 149 -13.44 -0.41 -9.36
CA ILE A 149 -13.80 -1.82 -9.52
C ILE A 149 -13.59 -2.27 -10.98
N ARG A 150 -14.07 -1.50 -11.96
CA ARG A 150 -13.89 -1.85 -13.37
C ARG A 150 -12.42 -2.04 -13.75
N LYS A 151 -11.54 -1.15 -13.27
CA LYS A 151 -10.10 -1.22 -13.56
C LYS A 151 -9.36 -2.28 -12.76
N SER A 152 -9.75 -2.50 -11.50
CA SER A 152 -9.19 -3.54 -10.64
C SER A 152 -9.51 -4.94 -11.15
N PHE A 153 -10.73 -5.22 -11.61
CA PHE A 153 -11.11 -6.53 -12.13
C PHE A 153 -10.72 -6.72 -13.61
N ASN A 154 -9.52 -6.29 -13.99
CA ASN A 154 -8.94 -6.49 -15.30
C ASN A 154 -7.78 -7.49 -15.22
N LEU A 155 -7.69 -8.44 -16.16
CA LEU A 155 -6.61 -9.45 -16.19
C LEU A 155 -5.20 -8.83 -16.16
N LYS A 156 -4.99 -7.70 -16.84
CA LYS A 156 -3.69 -7.01 -16.82
C LYS A 156 -3.35 -6.42 -15.46
N TYR A 157 -4.37 -5.93 -14.74
CA TYR A 157 -4.17 -5.47 -13.36
C TYR A 157 -3.85 -6.64 -12.45
N LEU A 158 -4.59 -7.75 -12.56
CA LEU A 158 -4.36 -8.95 -11.77
C LEU A 158 -2.94 -9.49 -11.97
N GLU A 159 -2.46 -9.54 -13.22
CA GLU A 159 -1.07 -9.93 -13.53
C GLU A 159 -0.05 -9.03 -12.80
N VAL A 160 -0.19 -7.71 -12.90
CA VAL A 160 0.70 -6.75 -12.22
C VAL A 160 0.63 -6.89 -10.71
N PHE A 161 -0.57 -7.08 -10.17
CA PHE A 161 -0.77 -7.28 -8.75
C PHE A 161 -0.05 -8.54 -8.25
N LEU A 162 -0.20 -9.68 -8.95
CA LEU A 162 0.46 -10.93 -8.60
C LEU A 162 1.99 -10.84 -8.72
N ILE A 163 2.50 -10.19 -9.77
CA ILE A 163 3.93 -9.93 -9.93
C ILE A 163 4.45 -9.07 -8.77
N PHE A 164 3.70 -8.02 -8.39
CA PHE A 164 4.09 -7.16 -7.29
C PHE A 164 4.05 -7.91 -5.95
N VAL A 165 3.06 -8.78 -5.71
CA VAL A 165 3.02 -9.66 -4.53
C VAL A 165 4.24 -10.58 -4.48
N GLY A 166 4.59 -11.22 -5.60
CA GLY A 166 5.81 -12.04 -5.70
C GLY A 166 7.08 -11.23 -5.43
N TYR A 167 7.12 -9.97 -5.91
CA TYR A 167 8.22 -9.05 -5.65
C TYR A 167 8.31 -8.65 -4.17
N ILE A 168 7.18 -8.40 -3.50
CA ILE A 168 7.15 -8.15 -2.04
C ILE A 168 7.78 -9.33 -1.31
N ILE A 169 7.35 -10.55 -1.61
CA ILE A 169 7.87 -11.78 -0.98
C ILE A 169 9.38 -11.88 -1.19
N LEU A 170 9.86 -11.68 -2.42
CA LEU A 170 11.28 -11.73 -2.75
C LEU A 170 12.09 -10.70 -1.96
N ILE A 171 11.63 -9.45 -1.88
CA ILE A 171 12.30 -8.39 -1.12
C ILE A 171 12.27 -8.70 0.37
N SER A 172 11.17 -9.23 0.91
CA SER A 172 11.08 -9.67 2.30
C SER A 172 12.13 -10.73 2.64
N PHE A 173 12.34 -11.73 1.78
CA PHE A 173 13.40 -12.73 1.98
C PHE A 173 14.80 -12.12 1.97
N VAL A 174 15.10 -11.23 1.02
CA VAL A 174 16.40 -10.52 0.99
C VAL A 174 16.63 -9.75 2.29
N THR A 175 15.58 -9.17 2.85
CA THR A 175 15.73 -8.37 4.07
C THR A 175 15.93 -9.16 5.36
N LEU A 176 15.66 -10.48 5.36
CA LEU A 176 15.93 -11.35 6.51
C LEU A 176 17.42 -11.39 6.88
N ILE A 177 18.31 -11.19 5.90
CA ILE A 177 19.77 -11.14 6.13
C ILE A 177 20.13 -9.97 7.05
N PHE A 178 19.43 -8.83 6.93
CA PHE A 178 19.69 -7.66 7.76
C PHE A 178 19.18 -7.85 9.18
N VAL A 179 18.09 -8.61 9.38
CA VAL A 179 17.52 -8.87 10.71
C VAL A 179 18.50 -9.61 11.63
N MET A 180 19.47 -10.33 11.06
CA MET A 180 20.55 -10.97 11.82
C MET A 180 21.50 -9.97 12.49
N ILE A 181 21.50 -8.70 12.08
CA ILE A 181 22.30 -7.63 12.68
C ILE A 181 21.53 -7.04 13.86
N PRO A 182 21.96 -7.25 15.12
CA PRO A 182 21.24 -6.75 16.30
C PRO A 182 21.07 -5.23 16.27
N TYR A 183 19.94 -4.76 16.80
CA TYR A 183 19.54 -3.35 16.94
C TYR A 183 19.35 -2.56 15.65
N VAL A 184 20.29 -2.60 14.70
CA VAL A 184 20.30 -1.76 13.49
C VAL A 184 19.65 -2.46 12.29
N GLY A 185 19.70 -3.79 12.25
CA GLY A 185 19.21 -4.61 11.15
C GLY A 185 17.75 -4.37 10.78
N ASN A 186 16.88 -4.27 11.78
CA ASN A 186 15.44 -4.03 11.60
C ASN A 186 15.17 -2.65 10.97
N PHE A 187 15.90 -1.62 11.38
CA PHE A 187 15.73 -0.27 10.83
C PHE A 187 16.18 -0.22 9.36
N ILE A 188 17.34 -0.81 9.04
CA ILE A 188 17.83 -0.90 7.66
C ILE A 188 16.83 -1.65 6.78
N SER A 189 16.35 -2.81 7.26
CA SER A 189 15.33 -3.61 6.57
C SER A 189 14.07 -2.79 6.29
N MET A 190 13.51 -2.13 7.30
CA MET A 190 12.31 -1.30 7.15
C MET A 190 12.52 -0.16 6.16
N GLY A 191 13.69 0.49 6.19
CA GLY A 191 14.06 1.55 5.26
C GLY A 191 14.11 1.07 3.80
N LEU A 192 14.81 -0.05 3.57
CA LEU A 192 14.96 -0.67 2.25
C LEU A 192 13.62 -1.14 1.69
N VAL A 193 12.87 -1.93 2.46
CA VAL A 193 11.55 -2.43 2.07
C VAL A 193 10.61 -1.27 1.78
N GLY A 194 10.59 -0.26 2.67
CA GLY A 194 9.72 0.90 2.56
C GLY A 194 9.92 1.67 1.25
N PHE A 195 11.16 2.02 0.92
CA PHE A 195 11.45 2.79 -0.28
C PHE A 195 11.30 1.97 -1.56
N ILE A 196 11.93 0.78 -1.62
CA ILE A 196 11.98 -0.06 -2.82
C ILE A 196 10.56 -0.46 -3.25
N LEU A 197 9.75 -0.97 -2.32
CA LEU A 197 8.38 -1.39 -2.64
C LEU A 197 7.50 -0.20 -3.03
N THR A 198 7.68 0.96 -2.38
CA THR A 198 6.88 2.14 -2.68
C THR A 198 7.16 2.66 -4.08
N VAL A 199 8.43 2.80 -4.49
CA VAL A 199 8.79 3.28 -5.84
C VAL A 199 8.41 2.26 -6.92
N THR A 200 8.76 0.98 -6.72
CA THR A 200 8.47 -0.08 -7.70
C THR A 200 6.97 -0.28 -7.86
N GLY A 201 6.23 -0.40 -6.75
CA GLY A 201 4.78 -0.62 -6.77
C GLY A 201 4.04 0.52 -7.45
N ASN A 202 4.31 1.76 -7.07
CA ASN A 202 3.67 2.92 -7.71
C ASN A 202 4.02 3.06 -9.19
N THR A 203 5.23 2.66 -9.60
CA THR A 203 5.61 2.62 -11.01
C THR A 203 4.77 1.58 -11.77
N LEU A 204 4.73 0.34 -11.28
CA LEU A 204 3.97 -0.75 -11.90
C LEU A 204 2.48 -0.42 -12.01
N PHE A 205 1.87 0.03 -10.90
CA PHE A 205 0.46 0.37 -10.86
C PHE A 205 0.13 1.62 -11.69
N GLY A 206 1.03 2.60 -11.73
CA GLY A 206 0.88 3.79 -12.59
C GLY A 206 0.86 3.43 -14.07
N GLU A 207 1.72 2.51 -14.49
CA GLU A 207 1.77 2.04 -15.88
C GLU A 207 0.50 1.26 -16.27
N VAL A 208 0.09 0.28 -15.47
CA VAL A 208 -1.07 -0.56 -15.79
C VAL A 208 -2.36 0.25 -15.76
N TYR A 209 -2.47 1.25 -14.90
CA TYR A 209 -3.62 2.14 -14.80
C TYR A 209 -3.96 2.85 -16.12
N LYS A 210 -2.94 3.20 -16.92
CA LYS A 210 -3.12 3.80 -18.26
C LYS A 210 -3.45 2.76 -19.34
N LYS A 211 -3.18 1.48 -19.10
CA LYS A 211 -3.43 0.37 -20.04
C LYS A 211 -4.81 -0.27 -19.87
N VAL A 212 -5.41 -0.16 -18.68
CA VAL A 212 -6.75 -0.68 -18.38
C VAL A 212 -7.83 0.40 -18.51
N LYS A 213 -8.98 0.04 -19.08
CA LYS A 213 -10.09 0.97 -19.38
C LYS A 213 -11.15 0.98 -18.28
#